data_AF-A0A497II71-F1
#
_entry.id   AF-A0A497II71-F1
#
_cell.length_a   1.000
_cell.length_b   1.000
_cell.length_c   1.000
_cell.angle_alpha   90.00
_cell.angle_beta   90.00
_cell.angle_gamma   90.00
#
_symmetry.space_group_name_H-M   'P 1'
#
loop_
_entity.id
_entity.type
_entity.pdbx_description
1 polymer ?
#
loop_
_entity_poly.entity_id
_entity_poly.type
_entity_poly.pdbx_seq_one_letter_code
_entity_poly.pdbx_strand_id
1 'polypeptide(L)'
;MLKGREVSDLAIAETILTNMQTIMTGAEVSVRTINPIKIPDKEIRVSCDSIAVGKVSSPITKNKIVFALEAIKGRTLLAWALDWNAPYHVTNFLYFTTPNIKYIFINSGNAEEIYNMLPGGINKIIIEPDNIINIKDTGNYLRFVFFNQNPETVALSPSLGKLPDNKVSAINVNENFNEIEFYKKSGAKFKSAGNAIYLGNPMILGAMFSGNSRDYKCNVEKAFNKLNIVSQVYERRTNALKRLYSGTGCISYYSTPIMDYSKASIAEIKSAIESIEISNRYLQSSSCPTIY
;
A
#
# COMPACT_ATOMS: atom_id res chain seq x y z
N MET A 1 17.80 27.50 -30.49
CA MET A 1 17.61 27.52 -29.01
C MET A 1 16.63 26.45 -28.49
N LEU A 2 15.54 26.13 -29.18
CA LEU A 2 14.55 25.11 -28.72
C LEU A 2 15.13 23.68 -28.58
N LYS A 3 15.97 23.25 -29.53
CA LYS A 3 16.57 21.90 -29.56
C LYS A 3 17.50 21.60 -28.37
N GLY A 4 18.22 22.60 -27.86
CA GLY A 4 19.14 22.41 -26.72
C GLY A 4 18.42 22.28 -25.38
N ARG A 5 17.27 22.96 -25.23
CA ARG A 5 16.44 22.89 -24.02
C ARG A 5 15.75 21.53 -23.88
N GLU A 6 15.23 20.99 -24.98
CA GLU A 6 14.62 19.65 -24.99
C GLU A 6 15.61 18.53 -24.64
N VAL A 7 16.84 18.60 -25.16
CA VAL A 7 17.90 17.62 -24.84
C VAL A 7 18.29 17.70 -23.35
N SER A 8 18.41 18.91 -22.79
CA SER A 8 18.67 19.10 -21.36
C SER A 8 17.52 18.60 -20.49
N ASP A 9 16.27 18.83 -20.89
CA ASP A 9 15.09 18.38 -20.14
C ASP A 9 14.95 16.85 -20.14
N LEU A 10 15.33 16.20 -21.24
CA LEU A 10 15.38 14.74 -21.37
C LEU A 10 16.44 14.13 -20.45
N ALA A 11 17.67 14.65 -20.48
CA ALA A 11 18.75 14.17 -19.62
C ALA A 11 18.42 14.31 -18.11
N ILE A 12 17.74 15.40 -17.74
CA ILE A 12 17.23 15.59 -16.37
C ILE A 12 16.17 14.53 -16.04
N ALA A 13 15.22 14.27 -16.95
CA ALA A 13 14.17 13.26 -16.73
C ALA A 13 14.76 11.85 -16.57
N GLU A 14 15.73 11.46 -17.39
CA GLU A 14 16.44 10.18 -17.29
C GLU A 14 17.19 10.05 -15.97
N THR A 15 17.90 11.10 -15.55
CA THR A 15 18.60 11.13 -14.26
C THR A 15 17.63 10.95 -13.09
N ILE A 16 16.46 11.60 -13.13
CA ILE A 16 15.42 11.42 -12.11
C ILE A 16 14.96 9.96 -12.07
N LEU A 17 14.69 9.35 -13.22
CA LEU A 17 14.20 7.98 -13.29
C LEU A 17 15.23 6.97 -12.77
N THR A 18 16.51 7.12 -13.13
CA THR A 18 17.60 6.27 -12.59
C THR A 18 17.74 6.42 -11.08
N ASN A 19 17.68 7.66 -10.57
CA ASN A 19 17.71 7.91 -9.14
C ASN A 19 16.52 7.24 -8.44
N MET A 20 15.32 7.33 -9.02
CA MET A 20 14.11 6.70 -8.49
C MET A 20 14.24 5.18 -8.39
N GLN A 21 14.87 4.51 -9.37
CA GLN A 21 15.13 3.06 -9.29
C GLN A 21 16.09 2.69 -8.15
N THR A 22 17.14 3.49 -7.99
CA THR A 22 18.12 3.32 -6.90
C THR A 22 17.46 3.53 -5.55
N ILE A 23 16.65 4.60 -5.43
CA ILE A 23 15.82 4.92 -4.27
C ILE A 23 14.87 3.78 -3.95
N MET A 24 14.14 3.25 -4.92
CA MET A 24 13.21 2.14 -4.69
C MET A 24 13.94 0.94 -4.12
N THR A 25 15.15 0.67 -4.61
CA THR A 25 15.97 -0.44 -4.13
C THR A 25 16.53 -0.20 -2.73
N GLY A 26 17.01 1.00 -2.43
CA GLY A 26 17.49 1.36 -1.09
C GLY A 26 16.37 1.48 -0.05
N ALA A 27 15.23 2.06 -0.41
CA ALA A 27 14.08 2.18 0.47
C ALA A 27 13.49 0.81 0.79
N GLU A 28 13.46 -0.11 -0.17
CA GLU A 28 12.91 -1.47 0.01
C GLU A 28 13.67 -2.25 1.09
N VAL A 29 14.97 -2.01 1.28
CA VAL A 29 15.75 -2.69 2.33
C VAL A 29 15.72 -1.96 3.68
N SER A 30 15.31 -0.69 3.71
CA SER A 30 15.28 0.15 4.91
C SER A 30 13.86 0.25 5.49
N VAL A 31 13.37 -0.88 6.01
CA VAL A 31 12.02 -1.01 6.53
C VAL A 31 11.75 -0.03 7.69
N ARG A 32 10.51 0.49 7.78
CA ARG A 32 10.02 1.39 8.85
C ARG A 32 10.75 2.73 8.97
N THR A 33 11.61 3.08 8.02
CA THR A 33 12.30 4.38 7.99
C THR A 33 11.77 5.23 6.84
N ILE A 34 11.48 6.50 7.11
CA ILE A 34 11.14 7.46 6.08
C ILE A 34 12.41 8.03 5.46
N ASN A 35 12.51 7.97 4.14
CA ASN A 35 13.63 8.49 3.37
C ASN A 35 13.16 9.72 2.59
N PRO A 36 13.42 10.94 3.09
CA PRO A 36 13.11 12.16 2.35
C PRO A 36 14.10 12.31 1.19
N ILE A 37 13.54 12.49 0.00
CA ILE A 37 14.30 12.55 -1.24
C ILE A 37 13.99 13.88 -1.92
N LYS A 38 15.03 14.64 -2.23
CA LYS A 38 14.89 15.84 -3.04
C LYS A 38 14.58 15.43 -4.47
N ILE A 39 13.42 15.83 -4.95
CA ILE A 39 13.00 15.64 -6.35
C ILE A 39 12.96 17.00 -7.05
N PRO A 40 13.23 17.06 -8.36
CA PRO A 40 13.04 18.28 -9.12
C PRO A 40 11.59 18.74 -9.09
N ASP A 41 11.38 20.05 -9.25
CA ASP A 41 10.07 20.68 -9.26
C ASP A 41 9.34 20.42 -10.60
N LYS A 42 9.13 19.13 -10.89
CA LYS A 42 8.44 18.60 -12.06
C LYS A 42 7.45 17.54 -11.59
N GLU A 43 6.35 17.41 -12.32
CA GLU A 43 5.38 16.36 -12.05
C GLU A 43 5.97 14.98 -12.39
N ILE A 44 5.98 14.08 -11.40
CA ILE A 44 6.33 12.69 -11.57
C ILE A 44 5.02 11.91 -11.61
N ARG A 45 4.76 11.23 -12.73
CA ARG A 45 3.60 10.35 -12.88
C ARG A 45 3.98 8.94 -12.47
N VAL A 46 3.19 8.34 -11.60
CA VAL A 46 3.41 6.97 -11.12
C VAL A 46 2.18 6.16 -11.50
N SER A 47 2.42 5.00 -12.10
CA SER A 47 1.43 3.97 -12.37
C SER A 47 1.92 2.66 -11.78
N CYS A 48 1.09 1.62 -11.80
CA CYS A 48 1.50 0.31 -11.31
C CYS A 48 2.82 -0.22 -11.94
N ASP A 49 3.05 0.02 -13.24
CA ASP A 49 4.17 -0.58 -13.99
C ASP A 49 5.21 0.42 -14.48
N SER A 50 4.98 1.72 -14.28
CA SER A 50 5.89 2.73 -14.82
C SER A 50 5.92 4.01 -13.99
N ILE A 51 7.07 4.68 -14.03
CA ILE A 51 7.27 6.03 -13.52
C ILE A 51 7.65 6.90 -14.71
N ALA A 52 7.01 8.06 -14.83
CA ALA A 52 7.23 8.99 -15.93
C ALA A 52 7.53 10.40 -15.43
N VAL A 53 8.44 11.09 -16.12
CA VAL A 53 8.74 12.51 -15.92
C VAL A 53 8.69 13.19 -17.29
N GLY A 54 7.73 14.08 -17.48
CA GLY A 54 7.49 14.69 -18.79
C GLY A 54 7.14 13.63 -19.85
N LYS A 55 7.93 13.54 -20.92
CA LYS A 55 7.74 12.56 -22.01
C LYS A 55 8.53 11.27 -21.81
N VAL A 56 9.41 11.19 -20.82
CA VAL A 56 10.24 10.02 -20.55
C VAL A 56 9.54 9.13 -19.53
N SER A 57 9.52 7.83 -19.78
CA SER A 57 8.96 6.82 -18.89
C SER A 57 9.96 5.69 -18.69
N SER A 58 10.05 5.18 -17.47
CA SER A 58 10.82 4.00 -17.11
C SER A 58 9.86 2.95 -16.53
N PRO A 59 10.00 1.67 -16.90
CA PRO A 59 9.27 0.62 -16.22
C PRO A 59 9.70 0.54 -14.76
N ILE A 60 8.75 0.27 -13.87
CA ILE A 60 9.03 -0.24 -12.53
C ILE A 60 9.38 -1.72 -12.69
N THR A 61 10.48 -2.17 -12.08
CA THR A 61 10.86 -3.59 -12.13
C THR A 61 9.65 -4.47 -11.78
N LYS A 62 9.36 -5.50 -12.57
CA LYS A 62 8.12 -6.31 -12.50
C LYS A 62 7.74 -6.77 -11.09
N ASN A 63 8.73 -6.94 -10.21
CA ASN A 63 8.54 -7.46 -8.86
C ASN A 63 8.44 -6.36 -7.79
N LYS A 64 8.57 -5.07 -8.11
CA LYS A 64 8.43 -4.01 -7.11
C LYS A 64 6.96 -3.61 -6.98
N ILE A 65 6.52 -3.42 -5.74
CA ILE A 65 5.15 -3.07 -5.39
C ILE A 65 5.19 -1.67 -4.81
N VAL A 66 4.68 -0.70 -5.57
CA VAL A 66 4.82 0.73 -5.29
C VAL A 66 3.44 1.37 -5.24
N PHE A 67 3.04 1.80 -4.06
CA PHE A 67 1.80 2.54 -3.82
C PHE A 67 2.09 4.03 -3.80
N ALA A 68 1.48 4.76 -4.73
CA ALA A 68 1.69 6.19 -4.93
C ALA A 68 0.46 6.86 -5.55
N LEU A 69 0.34 8.18 -5.35
CA LEU A 69 -0.62 8.96 -6.12
C LEU A 69 -0.16 9.00 -7.58
N GLU A 70 -1.13 9.09 -8.50
CA GLU A 70 -0.88 9.10 -9.94
C GLU A 70 0.07 10.24 -10.36
N ALA A 71 0.00 11.38 -9.66
CA ALA A 71 0.85 12.53 -9.88
C ALA A 71 1.46 13.03 -8.56
N ILE A 72 2.78 12.98 -8.49
CA ILE A 72 3.59 13.49 -7.40
C ILE A 72 4.13 14.86 -7.80
N LYS A 73 3.86 15.87 -6.97
CA LYS A 73 4.29 17.27 -7.16
C LYS A 73 4.99 17.81 -5.93
N GLY A 74 5.97 18.67 -6.16
CA GLY A 74 6.75 19.34 -5.14
C GLY A 74 8.24 19.01 -5.26
N ARG A 75 8.99 19.38 -4.22
CA ARG A 75 10.46 19.23 -4.19
C ARG A 75 10.95 18.11 -3.29
N THR A 76 10.03 17.46 -2.59
CA THR A 76 10.34 16.40 -1.64
C THR A 76 9.40 15.23 -1.87
N LEU A 77 9.99 14.07 -2.18
CA LEU A 77 9.36 12.77 -2.16
C LEU A 77 9.66 12.13 -0.80
N LEU A 78 8.64 11.58 -0.16
CA LEU A 78 8.78 10.74 1.02
C LEU A 78 8.64 9.30 0.58
N ALA A 79 9.72 8.52 0.72
CA ALA A 79 9.74 7.10 0.46
C ALA A 79 9.76 6.31 1.76
N TRP A 80 8.91 5.30 1.86
CA TRP A 80 8.81 4.45 3.04
C TRP A 80 8.57 3.00 2.60
N ALA A 81 9.15 2.05 3.33
CA ALA A 81 8.93 0.63 3.13
C ALA A 81 8.34 -0.04 4.37
N LEU A 82 7.41 -0.97 4.14
CA LEU A 82 6.86 -1.83 5.18
C LEU A 82 6.84 -3.28 4.70
N ASP A 83 7.21 -4.20 5.60
CA ASP A 83 7.07 -5.62 5.33
C ASP A 83 5.60 -5.99 5.15
N TRP A 84 5.34 -6.85 4.16
CA TRP A 84 4.08 -7.55 4.05
C TRP A 84 4.30 -9.03 4.31
N ASN A 85 3.64 -9.51 5.37
CA ASN A 85 3.74 -10.86 5.87
C ASN A 85 2.37 -11.54 5.74
N ALA A 86 2.35 -12.77 5.22
CA ALA A 86 1.12 -13.54 5.03
C ALA A 86 1.40 -15.05 4.82
N PRO A 87 1.63 -15.88 5.85
CA PRO A 87 1.95 -15.53 7.24
C PRO A 87 3.44 -15.22 7.45
N TYR A 88 4.31 -15.74 6.58
CA TYR A 88 5.73 -15.41 6.53
C TYR A 88 5.97 -14.14 5.73
N HIS A 89 7.19 -13.63 5.80
CA HIS A 89 7.66 -12.53 4.95
C HIS A 89 7.53 -12.88 3.46
N VAL A 90 6.78 -12.06 2.73
CA VAL A 90 6.60 -12.22 1.28
C VAL A 90 7.42 -11.19 0.51
N THR A 91 7.30 -9.92 0.89
CA THR A 91 7.91 -8.79 0.18
C THR A 91 7.76 -7.52 1.01
N ASN A 92 8.48 -6.48 0.61
CA ASN A 92 8.26 -5.13 1.09
C ASN A 92 7.36 -4.35 0.12
N PHE A 93 6.46 -3.56 0.69
CA PHE A 93 5.69 -2.56 -0.03
C PHE A 93 6.39 -1.22 0.06
N LEU A 94 6.49 -0.53 -1.06
CA LEU A 94 7.02 0.83 -1.14
C LEU A 94 5.85 1.82 -1.20
N TYR A 95 5.94 2.87 -0.39
CA TYR A 95 4.95 3.94 -0.32
C TYR A 95 5.61 5.26 -0.69
N PHE A 96 5.04 5.94 -1.67
CA PHE A 96 5.50 7.25 -2.15
C PHE A 96 4.43 8.31 -1.91
N THR A 97 4.82 9.35 -1.17
CA THR A 97 3.97 10.52 -0.91
C THR A 97 4.78 11.80 -0.88
N THR A 98 4.13 12.93 -0.65
CA THR A 98 4.79 14.23 -0.49
C THR A 98 4.20 14.99 0.70
N PRO A 99 4.94 15.96 1.27
CA PRO A 99 4.40 16.84 2.31
C PRO A 99 3.18 17.66 1.86
N ASN A 100 2.94 17.77 0.54
CA ASN A 100 1.84 18.51 -0.04
C ASN A 100 0.49 17.77 0.03
N ILE A 101 0.49 16.50 0.44
CA ILE A 101 -0.70 15.69 0.64
C ILE A 101 -1.03 15.68 2.13
N LYS A 102 -2.27 16.06 2.47
CA LYS A 102 -2.79 15.98 3.83
C LYS A 102 -3.75 14.80 3.95
N TYR A 103 -3.38 13.83 4.76
CA TYR A 103 -4.23 12.69 5.11
C TYR A 103 -5.13 13.06 6.28
N ILE A 104 -6.44 12.88 6.11
CA ILE A 104 -7.46 13.23 7.10
C ILE A 104 -8.15 11.94 7.50
N PHE A 105 -7.83 11.44 8.67
CA PHE A 105 -8.46 10.25 9.24
C PHE A 105 -9.75 10.65 9.94
N ILE A 106 -10.82 9.91 9.64
CA ILE A 106 -12.06 10.01 10.38
C ILE A 106 -12.02 8.99 11.51
N ASN A 107 -12.20 9.45 12.74
CA ASN A 107 -12.00 8.65 13.94
C ASN A 107 -13.12 7.60 14.11
N SER A 108 -12.93 6.44 13.49
CA SER A 108 -13.80 5.27 13.58
C SER A 108 -13.02 4.00 13.28
N GLY A 109 -13.52 2.83 13.72
CA GLY A 109 -12.87 1.54 13.46
C GLY A 109 -11.38 1.53 13.83
N ASN A 110 -10.53 1.01 12.95
CA ASN A 110 -9.08 0.99 13.14
C ASN A 110 -8.35 2.28 12.70
N ALA A 111 -9.03 3.44 12.64
CA ALA A 111 -8.40 4.70 12.20
C ALA A 111 -7.16 5.08 13.02
N GLU A 112 -7.22 4.97 14.34
CA GLU A 112 -6.12 5.34 15.22
C GLU A 112 -4.90 4.43 15.06
N GLU A 113 -5.12 3.12 14.87
CA GLU A 113 -4.06 2.16 14.61
C GLU A 113 -3.31 2.52 13.32
N ILE A 114 -4.04 2.70 12.21
CA ILE A 114 -3.43 3.05 10.92
C ILE A 114 -2.80 4.45 10.96
N TYR A 115 -3.42 5.40 11.66
CA TYR A 115 -2.84 6.72 11.91
C TYR A 115 -1.48 6.60 12.59
N ASN A 116 -1.37 5.79 13.65
CA ASN A 116 -0.14 5.61 14.41
C ASN A 116 0.95 4.84 13.65
N MET A 117 0.58 4.01 12.68
CA MET A 117 1.54 3.33 11.80
C MET A 117 2.28 4.26 10.83
N LEU A 118 1.69 5.42 10.48
CA LEU A 118 2.34 6.36 9.57
C LEU A 118 3.57 7.01 10.23
N PRO A 119 4.75 7.01 9.57
CA PRO A 119 5.94 7.64 10.12
C PRO A 119 5.80 9.16 10.30
N GLY A 120 6.66 9.74 11.15
CA GLY A 120 6.79 11.19 11.30
C GLY A 120 7.14 11.88 9.98
N GLY A 121 6.68 13.12 9.81
CA GLY A 121 6.89 13.92 8.59
C GLY A 121 5.80 13.77 7.52
N ILE A 122 4.90 12.80 7.65
CA ILE A 122 3.67 12.73 6.86
C ILE A 122 2.66 13.73 7.42
N ASN A 123 2.11 14.59 6.57
CA ASN A 123 1.07 15.55 6.94
C ASN A 123 -0.26 14.81 7.14
N LYS A 124 -0.59 14.52 8.40
CA LYS A 124 -1.77 13.75 8.80
C LYS A 124 -2.47 14.39 9.99
N ILE A 125 -3.80 14.31 10.01
CA ILE A 125 -4.63 14.62 11.18
C ILE A 125 -5.67 13.53 11.37
N ILE A 126 -6.15 13.37 12.59
CA ILE A 126 -7.33 12.56 12.91
C ILE A 126 -8.40 13.49 13.48
N ILE A 127 -9.65 13.30 13.06
CA ILE A 127 -10.79 14.13 13.48
C ILE A 127 -12.01 13.26 13.74
N GLU A 128 -12.89 13.71 14.62
CA GLU A 128 -14.21 13.11 14.78
C GLU A 128 -15.06 13.29 13.50
N PRO A 129 -15.99 12.36 13.19
CA PRO A 129 -16.86 12.45 12.01
C PRO A 129 -17.60 13.80 11.87
N ASP A 130 -18.10 14.35 12.97
CA ASP A 130 -18.85 15.61 12.97
C ASP A 130 -17.99 16.83 12.61
N ASN A 131 -16.66 16.70 12.72
CA ASN A 131 -15.72 17.78 12.43
C ASN A 131 -15.31 17.89 10.96
N ILE A 132 -15.80 17.01 10.07
CA ILE A 132 -15.48 17.06 8.63
C ILE A 132 -15.89 18.41 8.02
N ILE A 133 -17.03 18.96 8.46
CA ILE A 133 -17.53 20.26 7.98
C ILE A 133 -16.60 21.43 8.34
N ASN A 134 -15.74 21.26 9.35
CA ASN A 134 -14.81 22.27 9.84
C ASN A 134 -13.46 22.24 9.10
N ILE A 135 -13.22 21.24 8.25
CA ILE A 135 -11.99 21.16 7.46
C ILE A 135 -11.97 22.29 6.43
N LYS A 136 -10.90 23.08 6.49
CA LYS A 136 -10.62 24.19 5.58
C LYS A 136 -9.62 23.77 4.51
N ASP A 137 -9.74 24.41 3.35
CA ASP A 137 -8.69 24.36 2.35
C ASP A 137 -7.38 24.97 2.90
N THR A 138 -6.29 24.25 2.67
CA THR A 138 -4.93 24.62 3.09
C THR A 138 -3.97 24.69 1.89
N GLY A 139 -4.48 24.59 0.66
CA GLY A 139 -3.70 24.49 -0.57
C GLY A 139 -3.14 23.09 -0.84
N ASN A 140 -3.24 22.17 0.12
CA ASN A 140 -2.83 20.78 0.01
C ASN A 140 -3.80 19.95 -0.87
N TYR A 141 -3.30 18.85 -1.42
CA TYR A 141 -4.18 17.76 -1.83
C TYR A 141 -4.72 17.07 -0.58
N LEU A 142 -6.02 16.82 -0.51
CA LEU A 142 -6.65 16.20 0.66
C LEU A 142 -7.07 14.76 0.35
N ARG A 143 -6.62 13.83 1.20
CA ARG A 143 -7.02 12.42 1.16
C ARG A 143 -7.74 12.06 2.45
N PHE A 144 -9.05 11.83 2.38
CA PHE A 144 -9.83 11.37 3.52
C PHE A 144 -9.73 9.85 3.66
N VAL A 145 -9.67 9.37 4.90
CA VAL A 145 -9.57 7.94 5.22
C VAL A 145 -10.68 7.62 6.21
N PHE A 146 -11.67 6.88 5.75
CA PHE A 146 -12.83 6.43 6.52
C PHE A 146 -12.69 4.95 6.86
N PHE A 147 -13.33 4.53 7.95
CA PHE A 147 -13.43 3.13 8.37
C PHE A 147 -14.89 2.80 8.68
N ASN A 148 -15.43 1.80 8.00
CA ASN A 148 -16.82 1.34 8.07
C ASN A 148 -17.87 2.46 7.93
N GLN A 149 -17.53 3.53 7.21
CA GLN A 149 -18.40 4.70 7.03
C GLN A 149 -18.41 5.11 5.57
N ASN A 150 -19.60 5.15 4.96
CA ASN A 150 -19.76 5.54 3.56
C ASN A 150 -19.50 7.05 3.38
N PRO A 151 -18.46 7.48 2.66
CA PRO A 151 -18.15 8.89 2.41
C PRO A 151 -19.22 9.62 1.58
N GLU A 152 -20.06 8.92 0.82
CA GLU A 152 -21.13 9.56 0.01
C GLU A 152 -22.23 10.19 0.87
N THR A 153 -22.38 9.75 2.12
CA THR A 153 -23.36 10.31 3.07
C THR A 153 -22.85 11.58 3.75
N VAL A 154 -21.57 11.92 3.58
CA VAL A 154 -20.93 13.06 4.21
C VAL A 154 -20.92 14.27 3.28
N ALA A 155 -21.34 15.42 3.80
CA ALA A 155 -21.22 16.70 3.11
C ALA A 155 -19.84 17.31 3.35
N LEU A 156 -19.14 17.67 2.27
CA LEU A 156 -17.90 18.44 2.38
C LEU A 156 -18.21 19.89 2.77
N SER A 157 -17.27 20.53 3.49
CA SER A 157 -17.40 21.95 3.80
C SER A 157 -17.51 22.80 2.51
N PRO A 158 -18.19 23.97 2.54
CA PRO A 158 -18.30 24.83 1.37
C PRO A 158 -16.95 25.22 0.76
N SER A 159 -15.91 25.33 1.59
CA SER A 159 -14.55 25.62 1.13
C SER A 159 -13.98 24.47 0.29
N LEU A 160 -14.18 23.23 0.73
CA LEU A 160 -13.74 22.04 0.00
C LEU A 160 -14.60 21.77 -1.23
N GLY A 161 -15.90 22.02 -1.17
CA GLY A 161 -16.81 21.85 -2.31
C GLY A 161 -16.43 22.69 -3.53
N LYS A 162 -15.81 23.86 -3.31
CA LYS A 162 -15.31 24.77 -4.37
C LYS A 162 -13.97 24.35 -4.98
N LEU A 163 -13.23 23.46 -4.32
CA LEU A 163 -11.97 22.97 -4.87
C LEU A 163 -12.21 22.15 -6.15
N PRO A 164 -11.23 22.13 -7.08
CA PRO A 164 -11.25 21.20 -8.19
C PRO A 164 -11.41 19.75 -7.71
N ASP A 165 -12.18 18.94 -8.44
CA ASP A 165 -12.47 17.55 -8.06
C ASP A 165 -11.21 16.67 -7.94
N ASN A 166 -10.12 17.04 -8.63
CA ASN A 166 -8.83 16.36 -8.55
C ASN A 166 -7.95 16.78 -7.36
N LYS A 167 -8.44 17.64 -6.45
CA LYS A 167 -7.72 18.07 -5.23
C LYS A 167 -8.17 17.34 -3.97
N VAL A 168 -9.25 16.58 -4.03
CA VAL A 168 -9.83 15.89 -2.88
C VAL A 168 -10.26 14.49 -3.29
N SER A 169 -9.90 13.49 -2.50
CA SER A 169 -10.36 12.12 -2.65
C SER A 169 -10.56 11.45 -1.29
N ALA A 170 -11.16 10.27 -1.29
CA ALA A 170 -11.31 9.47 -0.09
C ALA A 170 -11.09 7.99 -0.36
N ILE A 171 -10.83 7.25 0.70
CA ILE A 171 -11.07 5.80 0.77
C ILE A 171 -11.97 5.48 1.96
N ASN A 172 -12.71 4.38 1.86
CA ASN A 172 -13.38 3.76 2.99
C ASN A 172 -12.86 2.32 3.13
N VAL A 173 -12.33 2.00 4.30
CA VAL A 173 -11.91 0.65 4.66
C VAL A 173 -13.10 -0.05 5.30
N ASN A 174 -13.62 -1.06 4.62
CA ASN A 174 -14.68 -1.91 5.13
C ASN A 174 -14.05 -3.16 5.77
N GLU A 175 -14.02 -3.14 7.10
CA GLU A 175 -13.29 -4.12 7.91
C GLU A 175 -13.98 -5.47 7.95
N ASN A 176 -15.32 -5.45 7.85
CA ASN A 176 -16.17 -6.63 7.86
C ASN A 176 -16.02 -7.47 6.59
N PHE A 177 -15.73 -6.85 5.45
CA PHE A 177 -15.63 -7.52 4.16
C PHE A 177 -14.21 -7.56 3.58
N ASN A 178 -13.23 -6.97 4.28
CA ASN A 178 -11.85 -6.82 3.81
C ASN A 178 -11.75 -6.15 2.43
N GLU A 179 -12.54 -5.10 2.27
CA GLU A 179 -12.68 -4.33 1.05
C GLU A 179 -12.32 -2.87 1.31
N ILE A 180 -11.75 -2.21 0.31
CA ILE A 180 -11.48 -0.78 0.28
C ILE A 180 -12.23 -0.19 -0.89
N GLU A 181 -13.09 0.78 -0.62
CA GLU A 181 -13.76 1.56 -1.63
C GLU A 181 -13.03 2.89 -1.84
N PHE A 182 -12.77 3.25 -3.09
CA PHE A 182 -12.12 4.50 -3.48
C PHE A 182 -13.19 5.49 -3.90
N TYR A 183 -12.99 6.77 -3.58
CA TYR A 183 -13.92 7.83 -3.94
C TYR A 183 -13.20 9.04 -4.53
N LYS A 184 -13.87 9.68 -5.48
CA LYS A 184 -13.48 10.99 -6.02
C LYS A 184 -14.48 12.03 -5.57
N LYS A 185 -14.01 13.27 -5.38
CA LYS A 185 -14.91 14.39 -5.18
C LYS A 185 -15.70 14.65 -6.48
N SER A 186 -16.97 15.01 -6.32
CA SER A 186 -17.85 15.49 -7.37
C SER A 186 -18.69 16.64 -6.78
N GLY A 187 -18.27 17.88 -7.03
CA GLY A 187 -18.86 19.04 -6.35
C GLY A 187 -18.64 18.98 -4.83
N ALA A 188 -19.69 19.08 -4.02
CA ALA A 188 -19.57 19.05 -2.55
C ALA A 188 -19.71 17.64 -1.93
N LYS A 189 -19.66 16.57 -2.74
CA LYS A 189 -19.86 15.19 -2.31
C LYS A 189 -18.74 14.28 -2.79
N PHE A 190 -18.62 13.12 -2.16
CA PHE A 190 -17.86 11.99 -2.69
C PHE A 190 -18.74 11.14 -3.62
N LYS A 191 -18.10 10.49 -4.58
CA LYS A 191 -18.69 9.46 -5.44
C LYS A 191 -17.74 8.28 -5.56
N SER A 192 -18.28 7.07 -5.47
CA SER A 192 -17.52 5.83 -5.65
C SER A 192 -16.76 5.82 -6.97
N ALA A 193 -15.53 5.33 -6.92
CA ALA A 193 -14.56 5.24 -8.01
C ALA A 193 -13.91 3.85 -8.08
N GLY A 194 -14.63 2.84 -7.59
CA GLY A 194 -14.25 1.45 -7.60
C GLY A 194 -13.73 0.95 -6.25
N ASN A 195 -13.79 -0.35 -6.07
CA ASN A 195 -13.40 -1.05 -4.86
C ASN A 195 -12.16 -1.92 -5.09
N ALA A 196 -11.59 -2.50 -4.05
CA ALA A 196 -10.57 -3.53 -4.12
C ALA A 196 -10.46 -4.28 -2.78
N ILE A 197 -9.89 -5.49 -2.78
CA ILE A 197 -9.63 -6.26 -1.57
C ILE A 197 -8.37 -5.76 -0.83
N TYR A 198 -8.24 -6.11 0.45
CA TYR A 198 -7.00 -5.93 1.19
C TYR A 198 -6.71 -7.10 2.15
N LEU A 199 -5.43 -7.33 2.43
CA LEU A 199 -4.94 -8.31 3.40
C LEU A 199 -3.92 -7.65 4.34
N GLY A 200 -4.39 -7.30 5.54
CA GLY A 200 -3.59 -6.66 6.59
C GLY A 200 -3.36 -5.16 6.38
N ASN A 201 -2.84 -4.52 7.42
CA ASN A 201 -2.61 -3.07 7.47
C ASN A 201 -1.68 -2.52 6.37
N PRO A 202 -0.61 -3.23 5.92
CA PRO A 202 0.22 -2.75 4.82
C PRO A 202 -0.57 -2.47 3.53
N MET A 203 -1.63 -3.24 3.24
CA MET A 203 -2.49 -3.00 2.09
C MET A 203 -3.47 -1.83 2.30
N ILE A 204 -3.95 -1.60 3.53
CA ILE A 204 -4.73 -0.39 3.85
C ILE A 204 -3.90 0.87 3.56
N LEU A 205 -2.67 0.89 4.05
CA LEU A 205 -1.70 1.95 3.74
C LEU A 205 -1.46 2.04 2.23
N GLY A 206 -1.41 0.91 1.53
CA GLY A 206 -1.28 0.89 0.07
C GLY A 206 -2.39 1.67 -0.61
N ALA A 207 -3.64 1.44 -0.21
CA ALA A 207 -4.79 2.14 -0.77
C ALA A 207 -4.82 3.63 -0.41
N MET A 208 -4.34 4.02 0.78
CA MET A 208 -4.23 5.43 1.15
C MET A 208 -3.29 6.19 0.22
N PHE A 209 -2.19 5.55 -0.17
CA PHE A 209 -1.16 6.16 -1.01
C PHE A 209 -1.49 6.02 -2.49
N SER A 210 -2.29 5.04 -2.91
CA SER A 210 -2.72 4.88 -4.29
C SER A 210 -3.65 5.98 -4.79
N GLY A 211 -3.35 6.51 -5.98
CA GLY A 211 -4.19 7.52 -6.64
C GLY A 211 -5.58 7.03 -7.02
N ASN A 212 -5.71 5.74 -7.35
CA ASN A 212 -6.96 5.14 -7.80
C ASN A 212 -6.99 3.61 -7.53
N SER A 213 -8.17 3.02 -7.68
CA SER A 213 -8.41 1.59 -7.46
C SER A 213 -7.68 0.68 -8.46
N ARG A 214 -7.43 1.15 -9.69
CA ARG A 214 -6.74 0.37 -10.73
C ARG A 214 -5.27 0.14 -10.38
N ASP A 215 -4.54 1.21 -10.07
CA ASP A 215 -3.12 1.11 -9.70
C ASP A 215 -2.94 0.35 -8.38
N TYR A 216 -3.86 0.51 -7.44
CA TYR A 216 -3.89 -0.29 -6.23
C TYR A 216 -4.06 -1.78 -6.55
N LYS A 217 -5.09 -2.17 -7.31
CA LYS A 217 -5.36 -3.57 -7.68
C LYS A 217 -4.17 -4.23 -8.36
N CYS A 218 -3.55 -3.53 -9.31
CA CYS A 218 -2.40 -4.06 -10.02
C CYS A 218 -1.21 -4.32 -9.07
N ASN A 219 -0.95 -3.43 -8.11
CA ASN A 219 0.08 -3.66 -7.08
C ASN A 219 -0.30 -4.80 -6.12
N VAL A 220 -1.58 -4.93 -5.78
CA VAL A 220 -2.09 -6.05 -4.97
C VAL A 220 -1.95 -7.37 -5.71
N GLU A 221 -2.23 -7.41 -7.01
CA GLU A 221 -2.03 -8.60 -7.85
C GLU A 221 -0.56 -9.04 -7.86
N LYS A 222 0.39 -8.11 -7.97
CA LYS A 222 1.82 -8.39 -7.81
C LYS A 222 2.14 -8.97 -6.43
N ALA A 223 1.53 -8.45 -5.37
CA ALA A 223 1.70 -8.97 -4.01
C ALA A 223 1.23 -10.42 -3.90
N PHE A 224 0.03 -10.74 -4.39
CA PHE A 224 -0.51 -12.10 -4.35
C PHE A 224 0.27 -13.07 -5.25
N ASN A 225 0.76 -12.61 -6.40
CA ASN A 225 1.65 -13.40 -7.24
C ASN A 225 2.95 -13.77 -6.50
N LYS A 226 3.55 -12.82 -5.77
CA LYS A 226 4.70 -13.11 -4.90
C LYS A 226 4.35 -14.05 -3.77
N LEU A 227 3.22 -13.84 -3.10
CA LEU A 227 2.75 -14.71 -2.02
C LEU A 227 2.69 -16.15 -2.52
N ASN A 228 2.07 -16.40 -3.68
CA ASN A 228 1.98 -17.74 -4.25
C ASN A 228 3.37 -18.38 -4.48
N ILE A 229 4.32 -17.63 -5.05
CA ILE A 229 5.69 -18.11 -5.28
C ILE A 229 6.38 -18.48 -3.96
N VAL A 230 6.32 -17.59 -2.96
CA VAL A 230 6.94 -17.82 -1.65
C VAL A 230 6.28 -19.00 -0.94
N SER A 231 4.97 -19.16 -1.09
CA SER A 231 4.20 -20.26 -0.51
C SER A 231 4.62 -21.62 -1.03
N GLN A 232 4.88 -21.75 -2.32
CA GLN A 232 5.39 -22.99 -2.91
C GLN A 232 6.76 -23.39 -2.35
N VAL A 233 7.60 -22.41 -1.98
CA VAL A 233 8.90 -22.68 -1.32
C VAL A 233 8.67 -23.25 0.09
N TYR A 234 7.81 -22.60 0.88
CA TYR A 234 7.48 -23.08 2.23
C TYR A 234 6.74 -24.41 2.22
N GLU A 235 5.89 -24.66 1.23
CA GLU A 235 5.23 -25.96 1.03
C GLU A 235 6.26 -27.08 0.82
N ARG A 236 7.21 -26.88 -0.10
CA ARG A 236 8.28 -27.86 -0.34
C ARG A 236 9.13 -28.10 0.90
N ARG A 237 9.49 -27.04 1.63
CA ARG A 237 10.23 -27.13 2.89
C ARG A 237 9.44 -27.93 3.94
N THR A 238 8.16 -27.61 4.12
CA THR A 238 7.27 -28.27 5.09
C THR A 238 7.11 -29.76 4.76
N ASN A 239 6.95 -30.10 3.48
CA ASN A 239 6.91 -31.48 3.04
C ASN A 239 8.23 -32.25 3.28
N ALA A 240 9.37 -31.58 3.18
CA ALA A 240 10.66 -32.17 3.54
C ALA A 240 10.79 -32.42 5.05
N LEU A 241 10.38 -31.45 5.88
CA LEU A 241 10.33 -31.59 7.34
C LEU A 241 9.38 -32.73 7.75
N LYS A 242 8.20 -32.81 7.14
CA LYS A 242 7.23 -33.90 7.37
C LYS A 242 7.84 -35.29 7.15
N ARG A 243 8.66 -35.46 6.10
CA ARG A 243 9.36 -36.73 5.82
C ARG A 243 10.48 -37.00 6.83
N LEU A 244 11.27 -35.97 7.17
CA LEU A 244 12.39 -36.10 8.10
C LEU A 244 11.95 -36.47 9.52
N TYR A 245 10.82 -35.91 9.96
CA TYR A 245 10.27 -36.11 11.29
C TYR A 245 9.18 -37.20 11.33
N SER A 246 9.18 -38.10 10.34
CA SER A 246 8.24 -39.22 10.30
C SER A 246 8.40 -40.13 11.52
N GLY A 247 7.29 -40.50 12.15
CA GLY A 247 7.30 -41.28 13.40
C GLY A 247 7.55 -40.46 14.67
N THR A 248 7.70 -39.13 14.59
CA THR A 248 7.79 -38.25 15.77
C THR A 248 6.47 -37.52 16.04
N GLY A 249 6.31 -36.94 17.23
CA GLY A 249 5.16 -36.09 17.56
C GLY A 249 5.04 -34.82 16.70
N CYS A 250 6.10 -34.40 16.01
CA CYS A 250 6.10 -33.20 15.17
C CYS A 250 5.27 -33.36 13.88
N ILE A 251 5.06 -34.59 13.40
CA ILE A 251 4.47 -34.84 12.08
C ILE A 251 3.04 -34.30 11.91
N SER A 252 2.26 -34.28 12.99
CA SER A 252 0.87 -33.81 12.97
C SER A 252 0.79 -32.34 12.58
N TYR A 253 1.73 -31.51 13.04
CA TYR A 253 1.75 -30.07 12.79
C TYR A 253 2.29 -29.70 11.40
N TYR A 254 3.11 -30.56 10.78
CA TYR A 254 3.52 -30.38 9.37
C TYR A 254 2.47 -30.81 8.35
N SER A 255 1.32 -31.33 8.81
CA SER A 255 0.21 -31.69 7.93
C SER A 255 -0.74 -30.53 7.65
N THR A 256 -0.49 -29.35 8.24
CA THR A 256 -1.20 -28.11 7.88
C THR A 256 -0.92 -27.76 6.42
N PRO A 257 -1.95 -27.70 5.55
CA PRO A 257 -1.75 -27.41 4.15
C PRO A 257 -1.32 -25.96 3.95
N ILE A 258 -0.26 -25.75 3.16
CA ILE A 258 0.06 -24.44 2.60
C ILE A 258 -0.75 -24.33 1.31
N MET A 259 -1.66 -23.37 1.26
CA MET A 259 -2.65 -23.22 0.19
C MET A 259 -2.01 -22.59 -1.07
N ASP A 260 -2.54 -22.94 -2.25
CA ASP A 260 -2.35 -22.15 -3.46
C ASP A 260 -3.22 -20.88 -3.38
N TYR A 261 -2.59 -19.77 -3.04
CA TYR A 261 -3.28 -18.49 -2.85
C TYR A 261 -3.76 -17.82 -4.14
N SER A 262 -3.45 -18.37 -5.32
CA SER A 262 -3.87 -17.78 -6.60
C SER A 262 -5.39 -17.83 -6.86
N LYS A 263 -6.11 -18.68 -6.12
CA LYS A 263 -7.57 -18.90 -6.28
C LYS A 263 -8.37 -18.74 -5.00
N ALA A 264 -7.71 -18.39 -3.89
CA ALA A 264 -8.33 -18.33 -2.57
C ALA A 264 -9.04 -16.98 -2.35
N SER A 265 -10.20 -17.03 -1.71
CA SER A 265 -10.85 -15.85 -1.15
C SER A 265 -10.07 -15.31 0.04
N ILE A 266 -10.15 -14.01 0.34
CA ILE A 266 -9.45 -13.40 1.50
C ILE A 266 -9.76 -14.12 2.81
N ALA A 267 -10.99 -14.60 2.99
CA ALA A 267 -11.39 -15.38 4.17
C ALA A 267 -10.60 -16.70 4.27
N GLU A 268 -10.47 -17.44 3.17
CA GLU A 268 -9.65 -18.67 3.12
C GLU A 268 -8.17 -18.38 3.38
N ILE A 269 -7.65 -17.28 2.83
CA ILE A 269 -6.25 -16.86 3.06
C ILE A 269 -6.02 -16.59 4.55
N LYS A 270 -6.91 -15.85 5.21
CA LYS A 270 -6.82 -15.55 6.64
C LYS A 270 -6.87 -16.82 7.50
N SER A 271 -7.81 -17.72 7.22
CA SER A 271 -7.91 -18.99 7.92
C SER A 271 -6.66 -19.84 7.75
N ALA A 272 -6.06 -19.84 6.55
CA ALA A 272 -4.79 -20.54 6.31
C ALA A 272 -3.62 -19.92 7.09
N ILE A 273 -3.51 -18.58 7.13
CA ILE A 273 -2.50 -17.87 7.94
C ILE A 273 -2.63 -18.28 9.40
N GLU A 274 -3.83 -18.20 9.97
CA GLU A 274 -4.09 -18.54 11.37
C GLU A 274 -3.74 -20.00 11.67
N SER A 275 -4.10 -20.93 10.77
CA SER A 275 -3.76 -22.35 10.92
C SER A 275 -2.25 -22.59 10.95
N ILE A 276 -1.49 -21.93 10.07
CA ILE A 276 -0.03 -22.05 10.03
C ILE A 276 0.58 -21.44 11.32
N GLU A 277 0.09 -20.30 11.78
CA GLU A 277 0.55 -19.68 13.04
C GLU A 277 0.29 -20.58 14.25
N ILE A 278 -0.88 -21.21 14.34
CA ILE A 278 -1.21 -22.18 15.38
C ILE A 278 -0.22 -23.35 15.33
N SER A 279 0.03 -23.93 14.16
CA SER A 279 0.99 -25.03 14.00
C SER A 279 2.41 -24.63 14.39
N ASN A 280 2.86 -23.42 14.04
CA ASN A 280 4.16 -22.91 14.47
C ASN A 280 4.29 -22.82 16.00
N ARG A 281 3.25 -22.37 16.71
CA ARG A 281 3.26 -22.33 18.19
C ARG A 281 3.40 -23.73 18.80
N TYR A 282 2.75 -24.74 18.23
CA TYR A 282 2.88 -26.13 18.68
C TYR A 282 4.24 -26.74 18.35
N LEU A 283 4.75 -26.50 17.15
CA LEU A 283 6.09 -26.92 16.75
C LEU A 283 7.15 -26.34 17.69
N GLN A 284 7.07 -25.03 17.97
CA GLN A 284 7.98 -24.36 18.88
C GLN A 284 7.93 -24.94 20.30
N SER A 285 6.73 -25.15 20.87
CA SER A 285 6.59 -25.74 22.21
C SER A 285 7.06 -27.20 22.29
N SER A 286 7.03 -27.92 21.16
CA SER A 286 7.51 -29.30 21.05
C SER A 286 8.98 -29.41 20.66
N SER A 287 9.73 -28.29 20.61
CA SER A 287 11.11 -28.23 20.12
C SER A 287 11.31 -28.77 18.69
N CYS A 288 10.27 -28.70 17.87
CA CYS A 288 10.29 -29.03 16.45
C CYS A 288 10.60 -27.78 15.61
N PRO A 289 11.26 -27.90 14.45
CA PRO A 289 11.41 -26.77 13.53
C PRO A 289 10.06 -26.18 13.08
N THR A 290 9.93 -24.86 13.03
CA THR A 290 8.71 -24.19 12.55
C THR A 290 8.57 -24.27 11.02
N ILE A 291 7.34 -24.10 10.53
CA ILE A 291 7.00 -24.03 9.09
C ILE A 291 7.68 -22.86 8.41
N TYR A 292 7.85 -21.74 9.13
CA TYR A 292 8.58 -20.55 8.72
C TYR A 292 9.28 -19.90 9.92
#